data_AF-A0A9D6WH78-F1
#
_entry.id   AF-A0A9D6WH78-F1
#
_cell.length_a   1.000
_cell.length_b   1.000
_cell.length_c   1.000
_cell.angle_alpha   90.00
_cell.angle_beta   90.00
_cell.angle_gamma   90.00
#
_symmetry.space_group_name_H-M   'P 1'
#
loop_
_entity.id
_entity.type
_entity.pdbx_description
1 polymer ?
#
loop_
_entity_poly.entity_id
_entity_poly.type
_entity_poly.pdbx_seq_one_letter_code
_entity_poly.pdbx_strand_id
1 'polypeptide(L)'
;MASTVNFTGAVDRDLLKRAKIIAAKTDTSVNALFNAELRHLVETFEAAEATGNQNFRRLLDFSLGRLAGDEAMRALGIDSAEDLFLLMAQAHLPMPRLPDAVTRDMVAQLKSLAG
;
A
#
# COMPACT_ATOMS: atom_id res chain seq x y z
N MET A 1 -7.46 20.46 -22.83
CA MET A 1 -6.93 19.36 -23.65
C MET A 1 -6.63 18.20 -22.70
N ALA A 2 -7.18 17.02 -22.92
CA ALA A 2 -6.81 15.86 -22.12
C ALA A 2 -5.41 15.41 -22.57
N SER A 3 -4.37 15.85 -21.88
CA SER A 3 -2.98 15.45 -22.15
C SER A 3 -2.70 14.06 -21.58
N THR A 4 -3.48 13.07 -22.00
CA THR A 4 -3.25 11.67 -21.63
C THR A 4 -2.02 11.17 -22.36
N VAL A 5 -1.03 10.67 -21.61
CA VAL A 5 0.18 10.04 -22.13
C VAL A 5 0.14 8.54 -21.87
N ASN A 6 0.73 7.76 -22.76
CA ASN A 6 0.84 6.30 -22.57
C ASN A 6 2.00 6.00 -21.63
N PHE A 7 1.75 5.13 -20.64
CA PHE A 7 2.75 4.63 -19.70
C PHE A 7 2.91 3.11 -19.87
N THR A 8 4.15 2.64 -19.90
CA THR A 8 4.48 1.20 -19.94
C THR A 8 5.15 0.82 -18.63
N GLY A 9 4.55 -0.12 -17.90
CA GLY A 9 5.11 -0.68 -16.66
C GLY A 9 5.08 -2.21 -16.67
N ALA A 10 5.93 -2.83 -15.87
CA ALA A 10 5.89 -4.26 -15.62
C ALA A 10 5.02 -4.54 -14.38
N VAL A 11 4.15 -5.55 -14.48
CA VAL A 11 3.27 -5.98 -13.39
C VAL A 11 3.20 -7.50 -13.41
N ASP A 12 3.03 -8.10 -12.23
CA ASP A 12 2.82 -9.54 -12.11
C ASP A 12 1.62 -10.01 -12.95
N ARG A 13 1.81 -11.13 -13.65
CA ARG A 13 0.83 -11.65 -14.62
C ARG A 13 -0.47 -12.06 -13.93
N ASP A 14 -0.39 -12.69 -12.77
CA ASP A 14 -1.54 -13.17 -12.03
C ASP A 14 -2.29 -12.02 -11.36
N LEU A 15 -1.57 -11.00 -10.91
CA LEU A 15 -2.16 -9.73 -10.47
C LEU A 15 -2.94 -9.06 -11.60
N LEU A 16 -2.36 -8.93 -12.80
CA LEU A 16 -3.05 -8.32 -13.94
C LEU A 16 -4.29 -9.11 -14.35
N LYS A 17 -4.21 -10.44 -14.34
CA LYS A 17 -5.36 -11.31 -14.62
C LYS A 17 -6.50 -11.07 -13.62
N ARG A 18 -6.21 -10.99 -12.32
CA ARG A 18 -7.20 -10.71 -11.28
C ARG A 18 -7.78 -9.31 -11.41
N ALA A 19 -6.96 -8.30 -11.69
CA ALA A 19 -7.41 -6.93 -11.92
C ALA A 19 -8.38 -6.83 -13.11
N LYS A 20 -8.11 -7.55 -14.21
CA LYS A 20 -9.02 -7.62 -15.37
C LYS A 20 -10.39 -8.23 -15.02
N ILE A 21 -10.41 -9.26 -14.18
CA ILE A 21 -11.67 -9.87 -13.72
C ILE A 21 -12.48 -8.87 -12.89
N ILE A 22 -11.83 -8.14 -11.98
CA ILE A 22 -12.49 -7.11 -11.15
C ILE A 22 -13.04 -6.01 -12.05
N ALA A 23 -12.24 -5.52 -13.00
CA ALA A 23 -12.64 -4.48 -13.93
C ALA A 23 -13.89 -4.87 -14.74
N ALA A 24 -13.92 -6.10 -15.26
CA ALA A 24 -15.08 -6.62 -15.99
C ALA A 24 -16.34 -6.76 -15.10
N LYS A 25 -16.18 -7.17 -13.84
CA LYS A 25 -17.30 -7.30 -12.89
C LYS A 25 -17.89 -5.95 -12.46
N THR A 26 -17.12 -4.88 -12.56
CA THR A 26 -17.49 -3.54 -12.10
C THR A 26 -17.71 -2.56 -13.26
N ASP A 27 -17.82 -3.07 -14.49
CA ASP A 27 -18.00 -2.30 -15.72
C ASP A 27 -17.00 -1.13 -15.87
N THR A 28 -15.73 -1.44 -15.63
CA THR A 28 -14.62 -0.47 -15.71
C THR A 28 -13.41 -1.08 -16.43
N SER A 29 -12.32 -0.33 -16.51
CA SER A 29 -11.06 -0.78 -17.11
C SER A 29 -9.91 -0.81 -16.09
N VAL A 30 -8.91 -1.66 -16.34
CA VAL A 30 -7.67 -1.66 -15.53
C VAL A 30 -7.00 -0.28 -15.53
N ASN A 31 -7.05 0.44 -16.66
CA ASN A 31 -6.52 1.79 -16.76
C ASN A 31 -7.31 2.79 -15.88
N ALA A 32 -8.64 2.68 -15.82
CA ALA A 32 -9.45 3.53 -14.95
C ALA A 32 -9.16 3.27 -13.47
N LEU A 33 -9.06 2.00 -13.06
CA LEU A 33 -8.66 1.62 -11.70
C LEU A 33 -7.27 2.18 -11.36
N PHE A 34 -6.29 1.98 -12.25
CA PHE A 34 -4.93 2.47 -12.04
C PHE A 34 -4.88 4.00 -11.94
N ASN A 35 -5.58 4.73 -12.81
CA ASN A 35 -5.62 6.18 -12.75
C ASN A 35 -6.30 6.71 -11.49
N ALA A 36 -7.33 6.02 -10.98
CA ALA A 36 -7.98 6.39 -9.72
C ALA A 36 -7.00 6.26 -8.53
N GLU A 37 -6.30 5.12 -8.44
CA GLU A 37 -5.30 4.89 -7.38
C GLU A 37 -4.11 5.86 -7.48
N LEU A 38 -3.58 6.07 -8.69
CA LEU A 38 -2.47 6.99 -8.93
C LEU A 38 -2.86 8.43 -8.57
N ARG A 39 -4.07 8.85 -8.95
CA ARG A 39 -4.61 10.16 -8.60
C ARG A 39 -4.72 10.31 -7.09
N HIS A 40 -5.32 9.33 -6.42
CA HIS A 40 -5.48 9.39 -4.97
C HIS A 40 -4.13 9.47 -4.25
N LEU A 41 -3.15 8.69 -4.69
CA LEU A 41 -1.79 8.72 -4.13
C LEU A 41 -1.15 10.11 -4.28
N VAL A 42 -1.21 10.70 -5.48
CA VAL A 42 -0.59 12.01 -5.75
C VAL A 42 -1.29 13.12 -4.99
N GLU A 43 -2.63 13.21 -5.10
CA GLU A 43 -3.41 14.28 -4.46
C GLU A 43 -3.27 14.24 -2.92
N THR A 44 -3.24 13.05 -2.32
CA THR A 44 -3.05 12.90 -0.88
C THR A 44 -1.64 13.26 -0.44
N PHE A 45 -0.62 12.88 -1.21
CA PHE A 45 0.77 13.23 -0.92
C PHE A 45 0.99 14.74 -1.00
N GLU A 46 0.51 15.39 -2.07
CA GLU A 46 0.64 16.84 -2.26
C GLU A 46 -0.11 17.62 -1.17
N ALA A 47 -1.31 17.18 -0.78
CA ALA A 47 -2.06 17.80 0.32
C ALA A 47 -1.33 17.68 1.67
N ALA A 48 -0.70 16.53 1.93
CA ALA A 48 0.10 16.32 3.14
C ALA A 48 1.37 17.21 3.14
N GLU A 49 2.06 17.34 2.01
CA GLU A 49 3.23 18.23 1.91
C GLU A 49 2.84 19.70 2.06
N ALA A 50 1.73 20.14 1.47
CA ALA A 50 1.25 21.52 1.57
C ALA A 50 0.93 21.93 3.01
N THR A 51 0.48 20.98 3.84
CA THR A 51 0.18 21.20 5.27
C THR A 51 1.40 21.00 6.17
N GLY A 52 2.55 20.60 5.62
CA GLY A 52 3.76 20.26 6.39
C GLY A 52 3.62 18.95 7.17
N ASN A 53 2.60 18.14 6.89
CA ASN A 53 2.33 16.90 7.59
C ASN A 53 3.18 15.76 7.00
N GLN A 54 4.23 15.35 7.71
CA GLN A 54 5.09 14.26 7.28
C GLN A 54 4.49 12.86 7.51
N ASN A 55 3.35 12.73 8.19
CA ASN A 55 2.79 11.43 8.56
C ASN A 55 2.46 10.59 7.34
N PHE A 56 1.89 11.19 6.28
CA PHE A 56 1.58 10.46 5.05
C PHE A 56 2.85 9.91 4.40
N ARG A 57 3.93 10.68 4.38
CA ARG A 57 5.23 10.21 3.86
C ARG A 57 5.77 9.04 4.68
N ARG A 58 5.66 9.07 6.00
CA ARG A 58 6.09 7.97 6.89
C ARG A 58 5.26 6.71 6.65
N LEU A 59 3.94 6.85 6.53
CA LEU A 59 3.04 5.74 6.20
C LEU A 59 3.35 5.15 4.81
N LEU A 60 3.67 6.01 3.83
CA LEU A 60 4.07 5.56 2.50
C LEU A 60 5.41 4.81 2.51
N ASP A 61 6.41 5.32 3.24
CA ASP A 61 7.69 4.63 3.40
C ASP A 61 7.52 3.27 4.08
N PHE A 62 6.62 3.17 5.07
CA PHE A 62 6.23 1.90 5.68
C PHE A 62 5.53 0.96 4.69
N SER A 63 4.55 1.45 3.92
CA SER A 63 3.84 0.69 2.88
C SER A 63 4.78 0.07 1.85
N LEU A 64 5.81 0.81 1.46
CA LEU A 64 6.84 0.39 0.52
C LEU A 64 7.91 -0.52 1.14
N GLY A 65 7.81 -0.83 2.44
CA GLY A 65 8.77 -1.65 3.17
C GLY A 65 10.12 -0.98 3.40
N ARG A 66 10.21 0.35 3.28
CA ARG A 66 11.43 1.14 3.54
C ARG A 66 11.59 1.51 5.00
N LEU A 67 10.50 1.49 5.76
CA LEU A 67 10.45 1.79 7.19
C LEU A 67 9.92 0.56 7.93
N ALA A 68 10.54 0.20 9.05
CA ALA A 68 10.03 -0.87 9.91
C ALA A 68 8.79 -0.39 10.69
N GLY A 69 7.93 -1.31 11.13
CA GLY A 69 6.69 -0.96 11.81
C GLY A 69 6.90 -0.23 13.14
N ASP A 70 7.91 -0.62 13.91
CA ASP A 70 8.27 0.03 15.18
C ASP A 70 8.87 1.43 14.98
N GLU A 71 9.62 1.63 13.90
CA GLU A 71 10.11 2.96 13.49
C GLU A 71 8.97 3.84 12.98
N ALA A 72 8.02 3.28 12.22
CA ALA A 72 6.83 3.99 11.76
C ALA A 72 5.97 4.45 12.93
N MET A 73 5.70 3.57 13.90
CA MET A 73 4.94 3.90 15.11
C MET A 73 5.61 5.03 15.91
N ARG A 74 6.93 4.94 16.13
CA ARG A 74 7.70 6.00 16.79
C ARG A 74 7.66 7.33 16.05
N ALA A 75 7.79 7.31 14.72
CA ALA A 75 7.76 8.52 13.90
C ALA A 75 6.37 9.18 13.87
N LEU A 76 5.31 8.40 14.02
CA LEU A 76 3.91 8.85 14.03
C LEU A 76 3.41 9.22 15.44
N GLY A 77 4.18 8.90 16.50
CA GLY A 77 3.79 9.14 17.88
C GLY A 77 2.62 8.27 18.34
N ILE A 78 2.56 7.04 17.83
CA ILE A 78 1.54 6.04 18.17
C ILE A 78 2.18 4.84 18.86
N ASP A 79 1.40 4.18 19.71
CA ASP A 79 1.94 3.17 20.63
C ASP A 79 1.45 1.76 20.27
N SER A 80 0.50 1.65 19.33
CA SER A 80 -0.13 0.39 18.96
C SER A 80 -0.06 0.10 17.47
N ALA A 81 0.11 -1.19 17.14
CA ALA A 81 0.06 -1.66 15.77
C ALA A 81 -1.36 -1.56 15.17
N GLU A 82 -2.39 -1.53 16.03
CA GLU A 82 -3.78 -1.31 15.61
C GLU A 82 -3.98 0.12 15.09
N ASP A 83 -3.44 1.13 15.79
CA ASP A 83 -3.48 2.52 15.32
C ASP A 83 -2.74 2.68 14.01
N LEU A 84 -1.58 2.02 13.86
CA LEU A 84 -0.85 2.01 12.60
C LEU A 84 -1.71 1.41 11.48
N PHE A 85 -2.38 0.30 11.73
CA PHE A 85 -3.29 -0.32 10.76
C PHE A 85 -4.46 0.60 10.39
N LEU A 86 -5.08 1.27 11.35
CA LEU A 86 -6.17 2.21 11.11
C LEU A 86 -5.71 3.41 10.28
N LEU A 87 -4.53 3.95 10.58
CA LEU A 87 -3.93 5.05 9.79
C LEU A 87 -3.61 4.62 8.36
N MET A 88 -3.10 3.40 8.17
CA MET A 88 -2.86 2.82 6.84
C MET A 88 -4.17 2.66 6.05
N ALA A 89 -5.21 2.14 6.71
CA ALA A 89 -6.53 1.98 6.11
C ALA A 89 -7.15 3.33 5.72
N GLN A 90 -7.06 4.34 6.58
CA GLN A 90 -7.55 5.68 6.30
C GLN A 90 -6.79 6.36 5.17
N ALA A 91 -5.48 6.10 5.06
CA ALA A 91 -4.62 6.61 3.99
C ALA A 91 -4.75 5.82 2.68
N HIS A 92 -5.59 4.78 2.63
CA HIS A 92 -5.70 3.84 1.51
C HIS A 92 -4.35 3.22 1.09
N LEU A 93 -3.43 3.05 2.05
CA LEU A 93 -2.13 2.47 1.81
C LEU A 93 -2.15 0.98 2.15
N PRO A 94 -1.61 0.10 1.29
CA PRO A 94 -1.51 -1.31 1.61
C PRO A 94 -0.47 -1.54 2.72
N MET A 95 -0.76 -2.48 3.61
CA MET A 95 0.25 -3.00 4.55
C MET A 95 1.42 -3.60 3.75
N PRO A 96 2.68 -3.39 4.21
CA PRO A 96 3.84 -3.97 3.55
C PRO A 96 3.70 -5.48 3.52
N ARG A 97 3.92 -6.07 2.35
CA ARG A 97 3.88 -7.52 2.18
C ARG A 97 5.29 -8.08 2.34
N LEU A 98 5.43 -9.04 3.23
CA LEU A 98 6.63 -9.87 3.29
C LEU A 98 6.61 -10.87 2.12
N PRO A 99 7.79 -11.27 1.59
CA PRO A 99 7.87 -12.38 0.67
C PRO A 99 7.21 -13.64 1.26
N ASP A 100 6.55 -14.43 0.41
CA ASP A 100 5.83 -15.64 0.85
C ASP A 100 6.72 -16.61 1.62
N ALA A 101 7.99 -16.74 1.23
CA ALA A 101 8.96 -17.60 1.91
C ALA A 101 9.17 -17.17 3.37
N VAL A 102 9.42 -15.88 3.59
CA VAL A 102 9.61 -15.30 4.94
C VAL A 102 8.34 -15.48 5.78
N THR A 103 7.17 -15.25 5.17
CA THR A 103 5.88 -15.45 5.85
C THR A 103 5.68 -16.91 6.28
N ARG A 104 6.04 -17.88 5.43
CA ARG A 104 5.96 -19.32 5.76
C ARG A 104 6.90 -19.69 6.89
N ASP A 105 8.12 -19.18 6.90
CA ASP A 105 9.10 -19.44 7.95
C ASP A 105 8.63 -18.90 9.31
N MET A 106 8.07 -17.68 9.34
CA MET A 106 7.47 -17.11 10.55
C MET A 106 6.30 -17.96 11.07
N VAL A 107 5.43 -18.45 10.18
CA VAL A 107 4.34 -19.36 10.55
C VAL A 107 4.87 -20.68 11.12
N ALA A 108 5.95 -21.23 10.56
CA ALA A 108 6.58 -22.44 11.06
C ALA A 108 7.16 -22.23 12.47
N GLN A 109 7.84 -21.11 12.71
CA GLN A 109 8.37 -20.74 14.03
C GLN A 109 7.25 -20.60 15.06
N LEU A 110 6.16 -19.91 14.73
CA LEU A 110 5.00 -19.78 15.63
C LEU A 110 4.37 -21.14 15.96
N LYS A 111 4.24 -22.03 14.98
CA LYS A 111 3.73 -23.39 15.21
C LYS A 111 4.64 -24.20 16.13
N SER A 112 5.96 -24.01 16.04
CA SER A 112 6.93 -24.67 16.93
C SER A 112 6.94 -24.14 18.37
N LEU A 113 6.44 -22.93 18.61
CA LEU A 113 6.30 -22.34 19.95
C LEU A 113 5.00 -22.76 20.64
N ALA A 114 4.01 -23.21 19.86
CA ALA A 114 2.71 -23.66 20.36
C ALA A 114 2.64 -25.18 20.60
N GLY A 115 3.73 -25.92 20.32
CA GLY A 115 3.88 -27.36 20.57
C GLY A 115 4.99 -27.65 21.56
#